data_AF-A0A3P6HWP2-F1
#
_entry.id   AF-A0A3P6HWP2-F1
#
_cell.length_a   1.000
_cell.length_b   1.000
_cell.length_c   1.000
_cell.angle_alpha   90.00
_cell.angle_beta   90.00
_cell.angle_gamma   90.00
#
_symmetry.space_group_name_H-M   'P 1'
#
loop_
_entity.id
_entity.type
_entity.pdbx_description
1 polymer ?
#
loop_
_entity_poly.entity_id
_entity_poly.type
_entity_poly.pdbx_seq_one_letter_code
_entity_poly.pdbx_strand_id
1 'polypeptide(L)'
;MEQYVKDNRMNQTVVQRWIRLFDPKGTGKITLESFCETLGEDVDEMLKQYPPTNVQQIRLIDREMSERMMENLLNQTRLAVREHPGDLRAQAATIKAYADRRYGDSWHCFIVNGSHGYFYSHKPNHSISFYFSDNYYFIFCTPLN
;
A
#
# COMPACT_ATOMS: atom_id res chain seq x y z
N MET A 1 -10.32 -5.87 11.63
CA MET A 1 -11.43 -5.85 12.61
C MET A 1 -11.90 -7.25 12.99
N GLU A 2 -12.20 -8.14 12.03
CA GLU A 2 -12.66 -9.51 12.32
C GLU A 2 -11.70 -10.30 13.22
N GLN A 3 -10.39 -10.20 12.96
CA GLN A 3 -9.37 -10.82 13.80
C GLN A 3 -9.42 -10.31 15.25
N TYR A 4 -9.52 -8.99 15.45
CA TYR A 4 -9.67 -8.38 16.78
C TYR A 4 -10.93 -8.86 17.51
N VAL A 5 -12.06 -8.98 16.81
CA VAL A 5 -13.31 -9.51 17.38
C VAL A 5 -13.14 -10.97 17.82
N LYS A 6 -12.44 -11.79 17.02
CA LYS A 6 -12.13 -13.19 17.38
C LYS A 6 -11.19 -13.27 18.59
N ASP A 7 -10.11 -12.52 18.57
CA ASP A 7 -9.07 -12.54 19.61
C ASP A 7 -9.63 -12.08 20.97
N ASN A 8 -10.55 -11.11 20.95
CA ASN A 8 -11.21 -10.59 22.15
C ASN A 8 -12.53 -11.30 22.49
N ARG A 9 -12.88 -12.40 21.79
CA ARG A 9 -14.13 -13.16 21.98
C ARG A 9 -15.39 -12.29 21.95
N MET A 10 -15.37 -11.23 21.15
CA MET A 10 -16.50 -10.32 20.99
C MET A 10 -17.58 -10.94 20.09
N ASN A 11 -18.82 -10.48 20.23
CA ASN A 11 -19.92 -10.94 19.39
C ASN A 11 -19.64 -10.62 17.90
N GLN A 12 -19.81 -11.60 17.02
CA GLN A 12 -19.54 -11.44 15.59
C GLN A 12 -20.42 -10.36 14.92
N THR A 13 -21.58 -10.05 15.51
CA THR A 13 -22.45 -8.94 15.05
C THR A 13 -21.81 -7.56 15.19
N VAL A 14 -20.74 -7.41 15.97
CA VAL A 14 -19.99 -6.14 16.11
C VAL A 14 -19.44 -5.68 14.76
N VAL A 15 -18.93 -6.59 13.94
CA VAL A 15 -18.40 -6.25 12.61
C VAL A 15 -19.52 -5.72 11.71
N GLN A 16 -20.67 -6.40 11.69
CA GLN A 16 -21.82 -5.97 10.88
C GLN A 16 -22.38 -4.63 11.34
N ARG A 17 -22.46 -4.40 12.65
CA ARG A 17 -22.90 -3.10 13.20
C ARG A 17 -21.93 -1.99 12.83
N TRP A 18 -20.63 -2.25 12.91
CA TRP A 18 -19.61 -1.28 12.54
C TRP A 18 -19.67 -0.93 11.05
N ILE A 19 -19.80 -1.92 10.17
CA ILE A 19 -19.96 -1.67 8.73
C ILE A 19 -21.22 -0.84 8.46
N ARG A 20 -22.36 -1.18 9.08
CA ARG A 20 -23.60 -0.39 8.93
C ARG A 20 -23.46 1.04 9.43
N LEU A 21 -22.62 1.25 10.45
CA LEU A 21 -22.42 2.55 11.07
C LEU A 21 -21.52 3.45 10.20
N PHE A 22 -20.42 2.91 9.68
CA PHE A 22 -19.40 3.71 8.98
C PHE A 22 -19.46 3.63 7.45
N ASP A 23 -20.12 2.61 6.88
CA ASP A 23 -20.36 2.48 5.44
C ASP A 23 -21.83 2.07 5.16
N PRO A 24 -22.82 2.90 5.55
CA PRO A 24 -24.23 2.57 5.45
C PRO A 24 -24.69 2.31 4.00
N LYS A 25 -23.98 2.86 3.03
CA LYS A 25 -24.26 2.73 1.59
C LYS A 25 -23.52 1.55 0.95
N GLY A 26 -22.68 0.82 1.69
CA GLY A 26 -21.93 -0.32 1.17
C GLY A 26 -20.95 0.05 0.05
N THR A 27 -20.36 1.25 0.13
CA THR A 27 -19.42 1.77 -0.86
C THR A 27 -18.06 1.07 -0.83
N GLY A 28 -17.76 0.35 0.26
CA GLY A 28 -16.46 -0.25 0.52
C GLY A 28 -15.37 0.76 0.90
N LYS A 29 -15.73 2.04 1.10
CA LYS A 29 -14.81 3.12 1.45
C LYS A 29 -15.38 3.96 2.59
N ILE A 30 -14.55 4.28 3.56
CA ILE A 30 -14.89 5.17 4.66
C ILE A 30 -13.93 6.36 4.55
N THR A 31 -14.46 7.56 4.36
CA THR A 31 -13.65 8.78 4.30
C THR A 31 -13.47 9.35 5.71
N LEU A 32 -12.45 10.17 5.91
CA LEU A 32 -12.21 10.81 7.21
C LEU A 32 -13.42 11.66 7.62
N GLU A 33 -14.02 12.37 6.67
CA GLU A 33 -15.23 13.19 6.89
C GLU A 33 -16.38 12.34 7.39
N SER A 34 -16.73 11.26 6.66
CA SER A 34 -17.81 10.35 7.08
C SER A 34 -17.55 9.68 8.42
N PHE A 35 -16.28 9.42 8.74
CA PHE A 35 -15.87 8.79 9.98
C PHE A 35 -16.05 9.75 11.16
N CYS A 36 -15.56 10.98 11.03
CA CYS A 36 -15.71 12.04 12.03
C CYS A 36 -17.18 12.41 12.23
N GLU A 37 -17.95 12.58 11.15
CA GLU A 37 -19.40 12.80 11.22
C GLU A 37 -20.12 11.71 12.03
N THR A 38 -19.76 10.44 11.79
CA THR A 38 -20.36 9.30 12.48
C THR A 38 -20.01 9.26 13.97
N LEU A 39 -18.82 9.72 14.34
CA LEU A 39 -18.37 9.79 15.74
C LEU A 39 -18.80 11.08 16.46
N GLY A 40 -19.33 12.07 15.73
CA GLY A 40 -19.61 13.40 16.27
C GLY A 40 -18.33 14.21 16.56
N GLU A 41 -17.22 13.85 15.91
CA GLU A 41 -15.93 14.51 16.04
C GLU A 41 -15.77 15.59 14.98
N ASP A 42 -15.08 16.68 15.34
CA ASP A 42 -14.75 17.75 14.41
C ASP A 42 -13.49 17.39 13.59
N VAL A 43 -13.62 17.42 12.26
CA VAL A 43 -12.54 17.05 11.34
C VAL A 43 -11.35 18.00 11.48
N ASP A 44 -11.58 19.30 11.68
CA ASP A 44 -10.51 20.29 11.76
C ASP A 44 -9.71 20.15 13.07
N GLU A 45 -10.37 19.91 14.20
CA GLU A 45 -9.70 19.57 15.47
C GLU A 45 -8.90 18.27 15.38
N MET A 46 -9.46 17.25 14.72
CA MET A 46 -8.76 15.99 14.44
C MET A 46 -7.49 16.21 13.59
N LEU A 47 -7.58 17.01 12.53
CA LEU A 47 -6.45 17.35 11.67
C LEU A 47 -5.41 18.25 12.38
N LYS A 48 -5.79 19.03 13.40
CA LYS A 48 -4.82 19.77 14.22
C LYS A 48 -4.03 18.85 15.15
N GLN A 49 -4.69 17.85 15.74
CA GLN A 49 -4.04 16.88 16.63
C GLN A 49 -3.16 15.90 15.85
N TYR A 50 -3.59 15.53 14.66
CA TYR A 50 -2.86 14.68 13.73
C TYR A 50 -2.66 15.46 12.45
N PRO A 51 -1.73 16.44 12.44
CA PRO A 51 -1.41 17.18 11.22
C PRO A 51 -1.16 16.16 10.12
N PRO A 52 -1.70 16.38 8.91
CA PRO A 52 -1.38 15.51 7.80
C PRO A 52 0.13 15.55 7.68
N THR A 53 0.76 14.48 8.15
CA THR A 53 2.11 14.17 7.71
C THR A 53 1.98 14.20 6.20
N ASN A 54 2.90 14.85 5.51
CA ASN A 54 2.93 14.79 4.05
C ASN A 54 3.31 13.34 3.67
N VAL A 55 2.40 12.40 3.93
CA VAL A 55 2.51 11.01 3.56
C VAL A 55 2.31 11.07 2.08
N GLN A 56 3.40 11.19 1.34
CA GLN A 56 3.37 11.15 -0.12
C GLN A 56 2.52 9.91 -0.48
N GLN A 57 1.33 10.15 -1.03
CA GLN A 57 0.41 9.07 -1.27
C GLN A 57 0.97 8.24 -2.42
N ILE A 58 1.05 6.93 -2.23
CA ILE A 58 1.39 6.04 -3.33
C ILE A 58 0.23 6.06 -4.32
N ARG A 59 0.50 6.50 -5.55
CA ARG A 59 -0.45 6.48 -6.65
C ARG A 59 -0.18 5.24 -7.51
N LEU A 60 -1.09 4.27 -7.45
CA LEU A 60 -0.99 3.05 -8.25
C LEU A 60 -1.20 3.37 -9.74
N ILE A 61 -0.38 2.76 -10.61
CA ILE A 61 -0.48 2.90 -12.07
C ILE A 61 -1.03 1.60 -12.65
N ASP A 62 -0.43 0.47 -12.30
CA ASP A 62 -0.85 -0.86 -12.75
C ASP A 62 -0.53 -1.93 -11.71
N ARG A 63 -1.30 -3.02 -11.68
CA ARG A 63 -1.04 -4.17 -10.80
C ARG A 63 -1.55 -5.48 -11.38
N GLU A 64 -0.74 -6.52 -11.19
CA GLU A 64 -1.11 -7.91 -11.36
C GLU A 64 -0.52 -8.69 -10.18
N MET A 65 -1.22 -8.70 -9.04
CA MET A 65 -0.84 -9.43 -7.83
C MET A 65 -1.97 -9.40 -6.78
N SER A 66 -1.86 -10.25 -5.74
CA SER A 66 -2.78 -10.22 -4.60
C SER A 66 -2.65 -8.94 -3.77
N GLU A 67 -3.73 -8.52 -3.09
CA GLU A 67 -3.73 -7.33 -2.21
C GLU A 67 -2.66 -7.42 -1.11
N ARG A 68 -2.53 -8.60 -0.47
CA ARG A 68 -1.50 -8.82 0.55
C ARG A 68 -0.08 -8.65 0.00
N MET A 69 0.18 -9.07 -1.23
CA MET A 69 1.50 -8.90 -1.87
C MET A 69 1.75 -7.42 -2.18
N MET A 70 0.76 -6.73 -2.73
CA MET A 70 0.79 -5.30 -3.00
C MET A 70 1.12 -4.52 -1.72
N GLU A 71 0.34 -4.69 -0.65
CA GLU A 71 0.54 -3.97 0.62
C GLU A 71 1.96 -4.19 1.19
N ASN A 72 2.46 -5.42 1.13
CA ASN A 72 3.81 -5.76 1.56
C ASN A 72 4.88 -5.01 0.73
N LEU A 73 4.77 -4.98 -0.60
CA LEU A 73 5.71 -4.26 -1.46
C LEU A 73 5.63 -2.74 -1.27
N LEU A 74 4.41 -2.19 -1.12
CA LEU A 74 4.23 -0.77 -0.86
C LEU A 74 4.81 -0.35 0.50
N ASN A 75 4.61 -1.16 1.54
CA ASN A 75 5.20 -0.91 2.85
C ASN A 75 6.73 -1.03 2.83
N GLN A 76 7.26 -2.02 2.11
CA GLN A 76 8.70 -2.14 1.93
C GLN A 76 9.29 -0.96 1.16
N THR A 77 8.56 -0.42 0.19
CA THR A 77 8.98 0.78 -0.56
C THR A 77 9.05 2.00 0.36
N ARG A 78 8.04 2.21 1.21
CA ARG A 78 8.07 3.29 2.22
C ARG A 78 9.27 3.15 3.16
N LEU A 79 9.56 1.93 3.60
CA LEU A 79 10.73 1.64 4.43
C LEU A 79 12.04 1.98 3.71
N ALA A 80 12.19 1.50 2.47
CA ALA A 80 13.39 1.72 1.66
C ALA A 80 13.65 3.21 1.41
N VAL A 81 12.62 4.00 1.08
CA VAL A 81 12.73 5.46 0.91
C VAL A 81 13.15 6.14 2.20
N ARG A 82 12.63 5.69 3.35
CA ARG A 82 13.00 6.22 4.67
C ARG A 82 14.43 5.89 5.07
N GLU A 83 14.90 4.67 4.79
CA GLU A 83 16.23 4.18 5.15
C GLU A 83 17.33 4.70 4.21
N HIS A 84 16.98 4.98 2.96
CA HIS A 84 17.91 5.36 1.90
C HIS A 84 17.44 6.63 1.16
N PRO A 85 17.27 7.77 1.83
CA PRO A 85 16.74 8.99 1.22
C PRO A 85 17.66 9.46 0.07
N GLY A 86 17.09 9.62 -1.13
CA GLY A 86 17.80 10.05 -2.33
C GLY A 86 18.66 8.98 -3.02
N ASP A 87 18.94 7.85 -2.38
CA ASP A 87 19.71 6.75 -3.00
C ASP A 87 18.76 5.74 -3.66
N LEU A 88 18.39 6.02 -4.91
CA LEU A 88 17.48 5.18 -5.68
C LEU A 88 18.03 3.76 -5.88
N ARG A 89 19.34 3.59 -5.97
CA ARG A 89 19.94 2.26 -6.16
C ARG A 89 19.79 1.41 -4.90
N ALA A 90 20.10 1.97 -3.73
CA ALA A 90 19.92 1.28 -2.46
C ALA A 90 18.44 0.98 -2.19
N GLN A 91 17.53 1.92 -2.50
CA GLN A 91 16.09 1.69 -2.41
C GLN A 91 15.64 0.50 -3.26
N ALA A 92 16.02 0.48 -4.54
CA ALA A 92 15.66 -0.59 -5.47
C ALA A 92 16.22 -1.95 -5.01
N ALA A 93 17.48 -1.98 -4.55
CA ALA A 93 18.11 -3.18 -4.03
C ALA A 93 17.38 -3.72 -2.78
N THR A 94 16.99 -2.85 -1.85
CA THR A 94 16.27 -3.21 -0.63
C THR A 94 14.88 -3.79 -0.94
N ILE A 95 14.15 -3.19 -1.89
CA ILE A 95 12.83 -3.67 -2.33
C ILE A 95 12.96 -5.02 -3.05
N LYS A 96 13.90 -5.12 -4.01
CA LYS A 96 14.16 -6.36 -4.74
C LYS A 96 14.53 -7.50 -3.79
N ALA A 97 15.49 -7.29 -2.89
CA ALA A 97 15.96 -8.31 -1.97
C ALA A 97 14.86 -8.78 -1.00
N TYR A 98 13.96 -7.89 -0.59
CA TYR A 98 12.77 -8.27 0.17
C TYR A 98 11.86 -9.20 -0.64
N ALA A 99 11.57 -8.85 -1.90
CA ALA A 99 10.69 -9.63 -2.76
C ALA A 99 11.27 -11.01 -3.11
N ASP A 100 12.56 -11.08 -3.47
CA ASP A 100 13.29 -12.33 -3.71
C ASP A 100 13.19 -13.27 -2.50
N ARG A 101 13.48 -12.77 -1.30
CA ARG A 101 13.46 -13.58 -0.07
C ARG A 101 12.05 -14.05 0.30
N ARG A 102 11.03 -13.23 0.05
CA ARG A 102 9.66 -13.49 0.52
C ARG A 102 8.83 -14.32 -0.44
N TYR A 103 9.06 -14.17 -1.74
CA TYR A 103 8.23 -14.75 -2.79
C TYR A 103 8.98 -15.71 -3.70
N GLY A 104 10.31 -15.85 -3.53
CA GLY A 104 11.15 -16.66 -4.40
C GLY A 104 11.34 -16.04 -5.78
N ASP A 105 11.92 -16.83 -6.69
CA ASP A 105 12.27 -16.45 -8.07
C ASP A 105 13.19 -15.21 -8.14
N SER A 106 13.32 -14.63 -9.33
CA SER A 106 14.10 -13.40 -9.56
C SER A 106 13.18 -12.20 -9.75
N TRP A 107 13.16 -11.32 -8.76
CA TRP A 107 12.49 -10.03 -8.84
C TRP A 107 13.41 -8.96 -9.41
N HIS A 108 12.78 -7.97 -10.03
CA HIS A 108 13.41 -6.76 -10.55
C HIS A 108 12.72 -5.56 -9.95
N CYS A 109 13.48 -4.50 -9.66
CA CYS A 109 12.95 -3.23 -9.20
C CYS A 109 13.67 -2.11 -9.97
N PHE A 110 12.91 -1.35 -10.74
CA PHE A 110 13.38 -0.16 -11.44
C PHE A 110 12.73 1.06 -10.81
N ILE A 111 13.54 2.08 -10.54
CA ILE A 111 13.09 3.38 -10.04
C ILE A 111 13.52 4.43 -11.05
N VAL A 112 12.55 5.19 -11.58
CA VAL A 112 12.76 6.12 -12.68
C VAL A 112 12.18 7.47 -12.34
N ASN A 113 12.94 8.52 -12.64
CA ASN A 113 12.47 9.90 -12.59
C ASN A 113 12.23 10.42 -14.01
N GLY A 114 11.18 11.23 -14.22
CA GLY A 114 10.87 11.85 -15.51
C GLY A 114 10.10 10.95 -16.48
N SER A 115 10.06 11.35 -17.75
CA SER A 115 9.34 10.63 -18.82
C SER A 115 10.06 9.34 -19.19
N HIS A 116 9.29 8.26 -19.31
CA HIS A 116 9.80 6.92 -19.59
C HIS A 116 8.75 6.11 -20.35
N GLY A 117 9.19 5.03 -20.99
CA GLY A 117 8.35 4.00 -21.59
C GLY A 117 8.97 2.64 -21.36
N TYR A 118 8.14 1.61 -21.20
CA TYR A 118 8.59 0.25 -20.96
C TYR A 118 7.60 -0.76 -21.53
N PHE A 119 8.12 -1.92 -21.88
CA PHE A 119 7.36 -3.12 -22.22
C PHE A 119 8.19 -4.32 -21.76
N TYR A 120 7.62 -5.19 -20.96
CA TYR A 120 8.33 -6.34 -20.39
C TYR A 120 7.41 -7.54 -20.26
N SER A 121 8.04 -8.71 -20.12
CA SER A 121 7.37 -9.96 -19.78
C SER A 121 7.71 -10.33 -18.34
N HIS A 122 6.71 -10.75 -17.59
CA HIS A 122 6.83 -11.14 -16.19
C HIS A 122 6.03 -12.41 -15.91
N LYS A 123 6.33 -13.03 -14.77
CA LYS A 123 5.52 -14.12 -14.24
C LYS A 123 4.11 -13.60 -13.92
N PRO A 124 3.03 -14.26 -14.36
CA PRO A 124 1.66 -13.84 -14.07
C PRO A 124 1.43 -13.65 -12.57
N ASN A 125 0.63 -12.66 -12.19
CA ASN A 125 0.33 -12.27 -10.80
C ASN A 125 1.53 -11.80 -9.95
N HIS A 126 2.62 -11.36 -10.58
CA HIS A 126 3.83 -10.87 -9.89
C HIS A 126 4.35 -9.55 -10.47
N SER A 127 3.50 -8.56 -10.73
CA SER A 127 3.93 -7.23 -11.18
C SER A 127 3.12 -6.07 -10.61
N ILE A 128 3.79 -4.94 -10.36
CA ILE A 128 3.18 -3.70 -9.89
C ILE A 128 3.97 -2.48 -10.37
N SER A 129 3.23 -1.43 -10.72
CA SER A 129 3.76 -0.11 -11.09
C SER A 129 3.06 0.98 -10.28
N PHE A 130 3.81 1.93 -9.71
CA PHE A 130 3.25 3.04 -8.95
C PHE A 130 4.17 4.26 -8.91
N TYR A 131 3.61 5.41 -8.55
CA TYR A 131 4.34 6.65 -8.30
C TYR A 131 4.39 6.96 -6.80
N PHE A 132 5.59 7.27 -6.30
CA PHE A 132 5.83 7.64 -4.90
C PHE A 132 7.14 8.44 -4.81
N SER A 133 7.20 9.42 -3.91
CA SER A 133 8.44 10.20 -3.67
C SER A 133 9.13 10.70 -4.94
N ASP A 134 8.34 11.29 -5.84
CA ASP A 134 8.78 11.85 -7.12
C ASP A 134 9.45 10.86 -8.09
N ASN A 135 9.17 9.57 -7.91
CA ASN A 135 9.70 8.52 -8.75
C ASN A 135 8.60 7.51 -9.14
N TYR A 136 8.80 6.89 -10.30
CA TYR A 136 8.04 5.75 -10.78
C TYR A 136 8.78 4.47 -10.39
N TYR A 137 8.04 3.52 -9.83
CA TYR A 137 8.54 2.22 -9.40
C TYR A 137 7.92 1.13 -10.28
N PHE A 138 8.76 0.28 -10.84
CA PHE A 138 8.38 -0.92 -11.57
C PHE A 138 8.96 -2.13 -10.85
N ILE A 139 8.09 -2.98 -10.31
CA ILE A 139 8.50 -4.17 -9.57
C ILE A 139 7.83 -5.37 -10.21
N PHE A 140 8.62 -6.31 -10.71
CA PHE A 140 8.09 -7.51 -11.35
C PHE A 140 9.01 -8.71 -11.18
N CYS A 141 8.45 -9.91 -11.27
CA CYS A 141 9.18 -11.16 -11.20
C CYS A 141 9.37 -11.79 -12.58
N THR A 142 10.54 -12.37 -12.83
CA THR A 142 10.79 -13.26 -13.96
C THR A 142 11.02 -14.69 -13.45
N PRO A 143 10.42 -15.71 -14.08
CA PRO A 143 10.66 -17.10 -13.67
C PRO A 143 12.13 -17.45 -13.82
N LEU A 144 12.68 -18.16 -12.83
CA LEU A 144 13.97 -18.84 -12.98
C LEU A 144 13.71 -20.08 -13.86
N ASN A 145 14.38 -20.14 -15.01
CA ASN A 145 14.35 -21.32 -15.88
C ASN A 145 15.00 -22.52 -15.20
#